data_AF-A0A373FUV9-F1
#
_entry.id   AF-A0A373FUV9-F1
#
_cell.length_a   1.000
_cell.length_b   1.000
_cell.length_c   1.000
_cell.angle_alpha   90.00
_cell.angle_beta   90.00
_cell.angle_gamma   90.00
#
_symmetry.space_group_name_H-M   'P 1'
#
loop_
_entity.id
_entity.type
_entity.pdbx_description
1 polymer ?
#
loop_
_entity_poly.entity_id
_entity_poly.type
_entity_poly.pdbx_seq_one_letter_code
_entity_poly.pdbx_strand_id
1 'polypeptide(L)'
;MELRKILFICLLGMFSINILADNYKFDYAVINNEKVTTVNAPNITATLISSTKATVTYQNETITLTSKDGYEYRGYGKNGVMVVANKAKGVLSRITIGATVNNQIVMLIYKRIKMM
;
A
#
# COMPACT_ATOMS: atom_id res chain seq x y z
N MET A 1 27.37 9.92 32.32
CA MET A 1 26.84 9.06 31.23
C MET A 1 25.33 9.10 31.36
N GLU A 2 24.59 9.62 30.37
CA GLU A 2 23.16 9.34 30.12
C GLU A 2 22.59 10.39 29.13
N LEU A 3 23.05 11.65 29.16
CA LEU A 3 22.54 12.68 28.24
C LEU A 3 22.95 12.44 26.76
N ARG A 4 24.16 11.89 26.53
CA ARG A 4 24.62 11.51 25.18
C ARG A 4 23.85 10.31 24.59
N LYS A 5 23.27 9.43 25.42
CA LYS A 5 22.45 8.29 24.95
C LYS A 5 21.05 8.74 24.53
N ILE A 6 20.44 9.65 25.30
CA ILE A 6 19.10 10.19 24.98
C ILE A 6 19.16 11.04 23.70
N LEU A 7 20.20 11.87 23.54
CA LEU A 7 20.34 12.69 22.33
C LEU A 7 20.54 11.83 21.06
N PHE A 8 21.17 10.66 21.18
CA PHE A 8 21.32 9.69 20.09
C PHE A 8 20.00 8.98 19.75
N ILE A 9 19.15 8.68 20.74
CA ILE A 9 17.82 8.09 20.52
C ILE A 9 16.88 9.10 19.85
N CYS A 10 16.92 10.38 20.25
CA CYS A 10 16.16 11.44 19.58
C CYS A 10 16.63 11.70 18.14
N LEU A 11 17.94 11.60 17.85
CA LEU A 11 18.46 11.71 16.48
C LEU A 11 18.07 10.51 15.60
N LEU A 12 17.95 9.30 16.17
CA LEU A 12 17.45 8.11 15.44
C LEU A 12 15.93 8.13 15.23
N GLY A 13 15.19 8.92 16.02
CA GLY A 13 13.75 9.15 15.85
C GLY A 13 13.37 10.14 14.74
N MET A 14 14.33 10.93 14.24
CA MET A 14 14.10 11.96 13.20
C MET A 14 14.33 11.47 11.76
N PHE A 15 14.66 10.20 11.56
CA PHE A 15 14.52 9.54 10.25
C PHE A 15 13.39 8.52 10.29
N SER A 16 12.24 8.88 10.86
CA SER A 16 10.99 8.41 10.29
C SER A 16 10.87 9.10 8.94
N ILE A 17 11.54 8.52 7.96
CA ILE A 17 11.43 8.88 6.57
C ILE A 17 9.92 8.93 6.30
N ASN A 18 9.35 10.13 6.21
CA ASN A 18 8.20 10.32 5.35
C ASN A 18 8.76 10.13 3.94
N ILE A 19 8.99 8.86 3.58
CA ILE A 19 9.21 8.46 2.20
C ILE A 19 7.90 8.86 1.55
N LEU A 20 7.93 9.96 0.80
CA LEU A 20 6.82 10.58 0.08
C LEU A 20 5.74 9.54 -0.25
N ALA A 21 4.68 9.48 0.57
CA ALA A 21 3.65 8.48 0.40
C ALA A 21 2.94 8.81 -0.92
N ASP A 22 3.02 7.88 -1.86
CA ASP A 22 2.43 8.05 -3.17
C ASP A 22 0.92 7.91 -3.06
N ASN A 23 0.18 8.84 -3.67
CA ASN A 23 -1.27 8.76 -3.73
C ASN A 23 -1.71 7.88 -4.91
N TYR A 24 -2.74 7.08 -4.67
CA TYR A 24 -3.39 6.27 -5.70
C TYR A 24 -4.87 6.56 -5.70
N LYS A 25 -5.41 6.72 -6.90
CA LYS A 25 -6.83 6.88 -7.11
C LYS A 25 -7.46 5.55 -7.47
N PHE A 26 -8.71 5.38 -7.05
CA PHE A 26 -9.55 4.30 -7.54
C PHE A 26 -9.66 4.37 -9.08
N ASP A 27 -9.58 3.21 -9.73
CA ASP A 27 -9.72 3.06 -11.18
C ASP A 27 -11.01 2.28 -11.50
N TYR A 28 -11.11 1.05 -10.99
CA TYR A 28 -12.30 0.21 -11.10
C TYR A 28 -12.29 -0.87 -10.04
N ALA A 29 -13.44 -1.54 -9.88
CA ALA A 29 -13.57 -2.76 -9.12
C ALA A 29 -13.84 -3.95 -10.04
N VAL A 30 -13.52 -5.14 -9.57
CA VAL A 30 -14.03 -6.39 -10.13
C VAL A 30 -14.91 -7.04 -9.09
N ILE A 31 -16.17 -7.28 -9.44
CA ILE A 31 -17.18 -7.91 -8.58
C ILE A 31 -17.82 -9.02 -9.42
N ASN A 32 -17.86 -10.24 -8.92
CA ASN A 32 -18.38 -11.40 -9.68
C ASN A 32 -17.76 -11.52 -11.08
N ASN A 33 -16.45 -11.28 -11.19
CA ASN A 33 -15.68 -11.28 -12.44
C ASN A 33 -16.04 -10.17 -13.45
N GLU A 34 -16.91 -9.22 -13.07
CA GLU A 34 -17.28 -8.09 -13.91
C GLU A 34 -16.61 -6.79 -13.47
N LYS A 35 -16.20 -5.97 -14.43
CA LYS A 35 -15.60 -4.66 -14.18
C LYS A 35 -16.69 -3.63 -13.84
N VAL A 36 -16.58 -3.00 -12.67
CA VAL A 36 -17.50 -1.97 -12.17
C VAL A 36 -16.75 -0.68 -11.90
N THR A 37 -17.23 0.46 -12.41
CA THR A 37 -16.56 1.78 -12.28
C THR A 37 -17.28 2.76 -11.37
N THR A 38 -18.48 2.44 -10.89
CA THR A 38 -19.36 3.33 -10.11
C THR A 38 -19.23 3.16 -8.60
N VAL A 39 -18.20 2.45 -8.13
CA VAL A 39 -18.01 2.18 -6.71
C VAL A 39 -17.41 3.39 -6.02
N ASN A 40 -17.98 3.77 -4.87
CA ASN A 40 -17.39 4.81 -4.04
C ASN A 40 -16.26 4.22 -3.20
N ALA A 41 -15.02 4.39 -3.65
CA ALA A 41 -13.82 3.93 -2.96
C ALA A 41 -12.87 5.10 -2.68
N PRO A 42 -12.35 5.24 -1.44
CA PRO A 42 -11.44 6.33 -1.10
C PRO A 42 -10.10 6.16 -1.81
N ASN A 43 -9.38 7.26 -2.01
CA ASN A 43 -7.98 7.20 -2.41
C ASN A 43 -7.15 6.51 -1.32
N ILE A 44 -6.04 5.93 -1.73
CA ILE A 44 -5.10 5.23 -0.85
C ILE A 44 -3.71 5.83 -0.96
N THR A 45 -2.89 5.56 0.04
CA THR A 45 -1.47 5.87 -0.01
C THR A 45 -0.65 4.60 0.02
N ALA A 46 0.51 4.63 -0.63
CA ALA A 46 1.48 3.57 -0.54
C ALA A 46 2.90 4.10 -0.53
N THR A 47 3.76 3.37 0.15
CA THR A 47 5.15 3.75 0.34
C THR A 47 6.04 2.55 0.02
N LEU A 48 6.99 2.75 -0.89
CA LEU A 48 8.05 1.78 -1.14
C LEU A 48 9.15 1.99 -0.08
N ILE A 49 9.32 1.02 0.82
CA ILE A 49 10.31 1.10 1.91
C ILE A 49 11.67 0.58 1.46
N SER A 50 11.68 -0.51 0.70
CA SER A 50 12.90 -1.11 0.15
C SER A 50 12.60 -1.89 -1.13
N SER A 51 13.63 -2.48 -1.73
CA SER A 51 13.47 -3.37 -2.89
C SER A 51 12.53 -4.56 -2.60
N THR A 52 12.34 -4.95 -1.34
CA THR A 52 11.54 -6.12 -0.95
C THR A 52 10.39 -5.80 0.00
N LYS A 53 10.20 -4.53 0.40
CA LYS A 53 9.19 -4.13 1.38
C LYS A 53 8.47 -2.86 0.97
N ALA A 54 7.16 -2.85 1.15
CA ALA A 54 6.30 -1.68 0.94
C ALA A 54 5.20 -1.63 2.00
N THR A 55 4.51 -0.50 2.12
CA THR A 55 3.28 -0.37 2.89
C THR A 55 2.19 0.23 2.03
N VAL A 56 0.95 -0.20 2.28
CA VAL A 56 -0.26 0.37 1.70
C VAL A 56 -1.19 0.74 2.84
N THR A 57 -1.68 1.97 2.85
CA THR A 57 -2.68 2.43 3.82
C THR A 57 -4.02 2.57 3.13
N TYR A 58 -4.98 1.76 3.55
CA TYR A 58 -6.37 1.82 3.11
C TYR A 58 -7.23 2.26 4.29
N GLN A 59 -7.92 3.39 4.15
CA GLN A 59 -8.65 4.04 5.25
C GLN A 59 -7.70 4.25 6.46
N ASN A 60 -7.90 3.51 7.55
CA ASN A 60 -7.10 3.59 8.76
C ASN A 60 -6.25 2.33 9.02
N GLU A 61 -6.14 1.44 8.04
CA GLU A 61 -5.35 0.22 8.14
C GLU A 61 -4.12 0.30 7.24
N THR A 62 -2.93 0.15 7.84
CA THR A 62 -1.66 0.05 7.13
C THR A 62 -1.23 -1.40 7.03
N ILE A 63 -1.13 -1.90 5.80
CA ILE A 63 -0.75 -3.27 5.49
C ILE A 63 0.69 -3.27 4.99
N THR A 64 1.53 -4.10 5.59
CA THR A 64 2.91 -4.32 5.13
C THR A 64 2.92 -5.35 4.02
N LEU A 65 3.55 -5.01 2.90
CA LEU A 65 3.76 -5.89 1.76
C LEU A 65 5.21 -6.36 1.69
N THR A 66 5.42 -7.61 1.31
CA THR A 66 6.74 -8.19 1.04
C THR A 66 6.83 -8.66 -0.40
N SER A 67 8.02 -8.56 -0.98
CA SER A 67 8.30 -9.01 -2.34
C SER A 67 9.45 -10.00 -2.34
N LYS A 68 9.32 -11.06 -3.14
CA LYS A 68 10.37 -12.08 -3.36
C LYS A 68 11.31 -11.70 -4.51
N ASP A 69 10.79 -10.99 -5.51
CA ASP A 69 11.46 -10.68 -6.77
C ASP A 69 11.76 -9.18 -6.96
N GLY A 70 11.24 -8.35 -6.07
CA GLY A 70 11.29 -6.89 -6.13
C GLY A 70 10.34 -6.27 -7.15
N TYR A 71 9.46 -7.04 -7.79
CA TYR A 71 8.47 -6.55 -8.76
C TYR A 71 7.05 -6.66 -8.23
N GLU A 72 6.71 -7.78 -7.60
CA GLU A 72 5.38 -7.98 -7.01
C GLU A 72 5.47 -8.01 -5.49
N TYR A 73 4.66 -7.18 -4.84
CA TYR A 73 4.59 -7.04 -3.39
C TYR A 73 3.24 -7.56 -2.92
N ARG A 74 3.23 -8.43 -1.92
CA ARG A 74 2.01 -9.04 -1.37
C ARG A 74 1.94 -8.85 0.13
N GLY A 75 0.74 -8.65 0.65
CA GLY A 75 0.49 -8.59 2.08
C GLY A 75 -0.96 -8.91 2.40
N TYR A 76 -1.21 -9.20 3.67
CA TYR A 76 -2.53 -9.55 4.17
C TYR A 76 -2.88 -8.62 5.33
N GLY A 77 -4.04 -7.98 5.22
CA GLY A 77 -4.66 -7.20 6.28
C GLY A 77 -5.57 -8.06 7.15
N LYS A 78 -6.34 -7.40 8.00
CA LYS A 78 -7.38 -8.04 8.82
C LYS A 78 -8.49 -8.62 7.93
N ASN A 79 -9.26 -9.56 8.49
CA ASN A 79 -10.47 -10.12 7.86
C ASN A 79 -10.23 -10.73 6.47
N GLY A 80 -9.03 -11.23 6.19
CA GLY A 80 -8.71 -11.88 4.91
C GLY A 80 -8.52 -10.92 3.74
N VAL A 81 -8.35 -9.61 4.00
CA VAL A 81 -8.00 -8.65 2.95
C VAL A 81 -6.61 -8.97 2.42
N MET A 82 -6.49 -9.17 1.11
CA MET A 82 -5.21 -9.36 0.41
C MET A 82 -4.87 -8.11 -0.39
N VAL A 83 -3.62 -7.66 -0.29
CA VAL A 83 -3.11 -6.53 -1.07
C VAL A 83 -1.97 -7.00 -1.95
N VAL A 84 -2.06 -6.65 -3.24
CA VAL A 84 -1.02 -6.91 -4.24
C VAL A 84 -0.62 -5.59 -4.88
N ALA A 85 0.67 -5.26 -4.89
CA ALA A 85 1.18 -4.07 -5.55
C ALA A 85 2.28 -4.45 -6.56
N ASN A 86 2.23 -3.84 -7.74
CA ASN A 86 3.19 -4.10 -8.82
C ASN A 86 4.13 -2.90 -9.00
N LYS A 87 5.44 -3.14 -8.98
CA LYS A 87 6.46 -2.13 -9.24
C LYS A 87 6.81 -2.09 -10.72
N ALA A 88 6.77 -0.89 -11.30
CA ALA A 88 7.23 -0.62 -12.65
C ALA A 88 8.04 0.67 -12.65
N LYS A 89 9.18 0.71 -13.36
CA LYS A 89 10.06 1.89 -13.43
C LYS A 89 10.45 2.46 -12.05
N GLY A 90 10.76 1.58 -11.10
CA GLY A 90 11.22 1.96 -9.75
C GLY A 90 10.13 2.35 -8.76
N VAL A 91 8.85 2.33 -9.16
CA VAL A 91 7.73 2.83 -8.35
C VAL A 91 6.56 1.85 -8.35
N LEU A 92 5.77 1.84 -7.27
CA LEU A 92 4.52 1.08 -7.25
C LEU A 92 3.55 1.71 -8.27
N SER A 93 2.95 0.89 -9.13
CA SER A 93 2.23 1.36 -10.32
C SER A 93 0.73 1.11 -10.22
N ARG A 94 0.37 -0.10 -9.80
CA ARG A 94 -0.99 -0.54 -9.50
C ARG A 94 -1.02 -1.27 -8.18
N ILE A 95 -2.12 -1.05 -7.47
CA ILE A 95 -2.41 -1.72 -6.21
C ILE A 95 -3.79 -2.34 -6.34
N THR A 96 -3.89 -3.63 -6.00
CA THR A 96 -5.14 -4.37 -5.94
C THR A 96 -5.40 -4.72 -4.48
N ILE A 97 -6.60 -4.40 -4.00
CA ILE A 97 -7.08 -4.80 -2.68
C ILE A 97 -8.23 -5.77 -2.90
N GLY A 98 -8.05 -7.03 -2.51
CA GLY A 98 -9.04 -8.08 -2.63
C GLY A 98 -9.62 -8.46 -1.26
N ALA A 99 -10.93 -8.69 -1.20
CA ALA A 99 -11.61 -9.19 -0.02
C ALA A 99 -12.84 -10.02 -0.42
N THR A 100 -13.28 -10.89 0.49
CA THR A 100 -14.58 -11.56 0.36
C THR A 100 -15.60 -10.78 1.19
N VAL A 101 -16.65 -10.27 0.53
CA VAL A 101 -17.75 -9.53 1.16
C VAL A 101 -19.05 -10.21 0.79
N ASN A 102 -19.85 -10.65 1.77
CA ASN A 102 -21.13 -11.33 1.54
C ASN A 102 -21.03 -12.50 0.53
N ASN A 103 -20.05 -13.38 0.71
CA ASN A 103 -19.74 -14.50 -0.20
C ASN A 103 -19.35 -14.10 -1.64
N GLN A 104 -19.07 -12.83 -1.90
CA GLN A 104 -18.59 -12.34 -3.19
C GLN A 104 -17.13 -11.90 -3.09
N ILE A 105 -16.33 -12.24 -4.10
CA ILE A 105 -14.96 -11.73 -4.21
C ILE A 105 -15.03 -10.34 -4.83
N VAL A 106 -14.52 -9.36 -4.10
CA VAL A 106 -14.43 -7.96 -4.52
C VAL A 106 -12.95 -7.60 -4.63
N MET A 107 -12.55 -7.08 -5.77
CA MET A 107 -11.21 -6.53 -5.97
C MET A 107 -11.31 -5.06 -6.33
N LEU A 108 -10.66 -4.19 -5.56
CA LEU A 108 -10.52 -2.77 -5.85
C LEU A 108 -9.16 -2.52 -6.49
N ILE A 109 -9.16 -1.91 -7.67
CA ILE A 109 -7.95 -1.61 -8.44
C ILE A 109 -7.68 -0.12 -8.37
N TYR A 110 -6.46 0.20 -7.96
CA TYR A 110 -5.96 1.55 -7.81
C TYR A 110 -4.80 1.83 -8.77
N LYS A 111 -4.79 3.04 -9.31
CA LYS A 111 -3.74 3.54 -10.19
C LYS A 111 -3.01 4.69 -9.51
N ARG A 112 -1.68 4.69 -9.60
CA ARG A 112 -0.87 5.80 -9.08
C ARG A 112 -1.30 7.13 -9.71
N ILE A 113 -1.48 8.14 -8.87
CA ILE A 113 -1.61 9.52 -9.32
C ILE A 113 -0.18 10.00 -9.59
N LYS A 114 0.12 10.44 -10.81
CA LYS A 114 1.44 11.03 -11.11
C LYS A 114 1.66 12.20 -10.15
N MET A 115 2.65 12.11 -9.27
CA MET A 115 3.37 13.30 -8.83
C MET A 115 4.43 13.54 -9.89
N MET A 116 4.35 14.72 -10.50
CA MET A 116 5.23 15.17 -11.58
C MET A 116 6.66 15.35 -11.06
#